data_AF-A0A1G7M1A7-F1
#
_entry.id   AF-A0A1G7M1A7-F1
#
_cell.length_a   1.000
_cell.length_b   1.000
_cell.length_c   1.000
_cell.angle_alpha   90.00
_cell.angle_beta   90.00
_cell.angle_gamma   90.00
#
_symmetry.space_group_name_H-M   'P 1'
#
loop_
_entity.id
_entity.type
_entity.pdbx_description
1 polymer ?
#
loop_
_entity_poly.entity_id
_entity_poly.type
_entity_poly.pdbx_seq_one_letter_code
_entity_poly.pdbx_strand_id
1 'polypeptide(L)'
;MTAPRPFQNSLWLPRLVEARAAMIQSAGDTALAADELRRYQKFARPGQPSAHIVQLRQRQAAARQATARAKQAFLKAAMEFTREAELLPPPRVTLEAFVLDWLDAHPDATPTSTP
;
A
#
# COMPACT_ATOMS: atom_id res chain seq x y z
N MET A 1 7.32 20.36 30.34
CA MET A 1 8.16 19.22 29.90
C MET A 1 7.24 18.28 29.13
N THR A 2 7.17 18.42 27.81
CA THR A 2 6.34 17.56 26.97
C THR A 2 7.05 16.22 26.85
N ALA A 3 6.47 15.15 27.40
CA ALA A 3 7.02 13.81 27.25
C ALA A 3 7.28 13.51 25.76
N PRO A 4 8.43 12.91 25.39
CA PRO A 4 8.64 12.51 24.02
C PRO A 4 7.51 11.56 23.62
N ARG A 5 6.80 11.87 22.53
CA ARG A 5 5.81 10.91 22.00
C ARG A 5 6.60 9.65 21.64
N PRO A 6 6.29 8.47 22.18
CA PRO A 6 7.15 7.28 22.09
C PRO A 6 7.45 6.85 20.64
N PHE A 7 6.64 7.28 19.68
CA PHE A 7 6.76 6.95 18.26
C PHE A 7 7.56 7.96 17.41
N GLN A 8 7.98 9.13 17.94
CA GLN A 8 8.76 10.12 17.17
C GLN A 8 10.13 9.58 16.73
N ASN A 9 10.70 8.63 17.47
CA ASN A 9 11.95 7.96 17.14
C ASN A 9 11.76 6.55 16.55
N SER A 10 10.54 6.18 16.14
CA SER A 10 10.27 4.82 15.63
C SER A 10 10.98 4.58 14.31
N LEU A 11 11.71 3.46 14.23
CA LEU A 11 12.36 3.01 12.99
C LEU A 11 11.38 2.34 12.02
N TRP A 12 10.19 1.95 12.50
CA TRP A 12 9.20 1.20 11.74
C TRP A 12 8.07 2.06 11.21
N LEU A 13 7.77 3.18 11.86
CA LEU A 13 6.73 4.11 11.41
C LEU A 13 6.98 4.67 10.00
N PRO A 14 8.19 5.13 9.62
CA PRO A 14 8.43 5.59 8.25
C PRO A 14 8.24 4.48 7.20
N ARG A 15 8.69 3.26 7.51
CA ARG A 15 8.55 2.08 6.63
C ARG A 15 7.08 1.67 6.46
N LEU A 16 6.31 1.80 7.51
CA LEU A 16 4.88 1.55 7.51
C LEU A 16 4.15 2.53 6.59
N VAL A 17 4.47 3.82 6.70
CA VAL A 17 3.92 4.88 5.84
C VAL A 17 4.31 4.68 4.38
N GLU A 18 5.59 4.38 4.11
CA GLU A 18 6.08 4.08 2.76
C GLU A 18 5.36 2.88 2.15
N ALA A 19 5.22 1.79 2.91
CA ALA A 19 4.52 0.60 2.44
C ALA A 19 3.03 0.87 2.17
N ARG A 20 2.37 1.69 2.99
CA ARG A 20 0.99 2.15 2.75
C ARG A 20 0.89 2.95 1.46
N ALA A 21 1.79 3.89 1.22
CA ALA A 21 1.82 4.68 -0.01
C ALA A 21 2.05 3.77 -1.24
N ALA A 22 2.95 2.79 -1.15
CA ALA A 22 3.18 1.82 -2.21
C ALA A 22 1.96 0.94 -2.50
N MET A 23 1.18 0.56 -1.47
CA MET A 23 -0.09 -0.16 -1.65
C MET A 23 -1.11 0.68 -2.43
N ILE A 24 -1.27 1.96 -2.06
CA ILE A 24 -2.18 2.90 -2.73
C ILE A 24 -1.77 3.10 -4.19
N GLN A 25 -0.49 3.35 -4.45
CA GLN A 25 0.04 3.52 -5.80
C GLN A 25 -0.22 2.27 -6.66
N SER A 26 0.11 1.08 -6.15
CA SER A 26 -0.04 -0.18 -6.89
C SER A 26 -1.51 -0.52 -7.19
N ALA A 27 -2.43 -0.12 -6.30
CA ALA A 27 -3.87 -0.23 -6.55
C ALA A 27 -4.32 0.70 -7.68
N GLY A 28 -3.83 1.95 -7.71
CA GLY A 28 -4.04 2.90 -8.81
C GLY A 28 -3.52 2.37 -10.15
N ASP A 29 -2.29 1.86 -10.19
CA ASP A 29 -1.67 1.29 -11.40
C ASP A 29 -2.47 0.10 -11.94
N THR A 30 -2.97 -0.75 -11.04
CA THR A 30 -3.83 -1.89 -11.41
C THR A 30 -5.15 -1.43 -12.02
N ALA A 31 -5.77 -0.38 -11.46
CA ALA A 31 -7.01 0.18 -11.96
C ALA A 31 -6.82 0.83 -13.35
N LEU A 32 -5.74 1.61 -13.54
CA LEU A 32 -5.39 2.20 -14.82
C LEU A 32 -5.17 1.13 -15.90
N ALA A 33 -4.38 0.09 -15.61
CA ALA A 33 -4.15 -1.00 -16.56
C ALA A 33 -5.45 -1.75 -16.91
N ALA A 34 -6.35 -1.93 -15.94
CA ALA A 34 -7.65 -2.57 -16.18
C ALA A 34 -8.57 -1.72 -17.05
N ASP A 35 -8.60 -0.40 -16.85
CA ASP A 35 -9.40 0.50 -17.66
C ASP A 35 -8.86 0.65 -19.09
N GLU A 36 -7.54 0.70 -19.26
CA GLU A 36 -6.90 0.62 -20.58
C GLU A 36 -7.25 -0.69 -21.29
N LEU A 37 -7.21 -1.82 -20.58
CA LEU A 37 -7.58 -3.12 -21.12
C LEU A 37 -9.05 -3.16 -21.57
N ARG A 38 -9.98 -2.60 -20.77
CA ARG A 38 -11.41 -2.50 -21.12
C ARG A 38 -11.64 -1.64 -22.36
N ARG A 39 -10.99 -0.47 -22.43
CA ARG A 39 -11.06 0.41 -23.60
C ARG A 39 -10.56 -0.31 -24.84
N TYR A 40 -9.41 -0.99 -24.75
CA TYR A 40 -8.84 -1.69 -25.90
C TYR A 40 -9.71 -2.87 -26.35
N GLN A 41 -10.26 -3.65 -25.40
CA GLN A 41 -11.16 -4.76 -25.71
C GLN A 41 -12.43 -4.32 -26.46
N LYS A 42 -12.97 -3.13 -26.15
CA LYS A 42 -14.14 -2.57 -26.86
C LYS A 42 -13.90 -2.36 -28.36
N PHE A 43 -12.65 -2.11 -28.77
CA PHE A 43 -12.29 -1.78 -30.15
C PHE A 43 -11.44 -2.85 -30.84
N ALA A 44 -11.04 -3.89 -30.12
CA ALA A 44 -10.23 -4.98 -30.66
C ALA A 44 -11.09 -5.87 -31.59
N ARG A 45 -10.60 -6.10 -32.81
CA ARG A 45 -11.23 -7.06 -33.74
C ARG A 45 -11.01 -8.49 -33.21
N PRO A 46 -11.98 -9.41 -33.38
CA PRO A 46 -11.80 -10.82 -33.02
C PRO A 46 -10.58 -11.40 -33.76
N GLY A 47 -9.57 -11.88 -33.04
CA GLY A 47 -8.29 -12.34 -33.61
C GLY A 47 -7.18 -12.51 -32.58
N GLN A 48 -5.94 -12.71 -33.04
CA GLN A 48 -4.75 -12.85 -32.17
C GLN A 48 -4.55 -11.60 -31.29
N PRO A 49 -4.12 -11.78 -30.02
CA PRO A 49 -3.85 -10.66 -29.13
C PRO A 49 -2.70 -9.81 -29.68
N SER A 50 -2.96 -8.52 -29.87
CA SER A 50 -1.93 -7.58 -30.27
C SER A 50 -0.84 -7.48 -29.20
N ALA A 51 0.39 -7.15 -29.61
CA ALA A 51 1.50 -6.92 -28.68
C ALA A 51 1.13 -5.92 -27.56
N HIS A 52 0.27 -4.96 -27.86
CA HIS A 52 -0.26 -4.01 -26.89
C HIS A 52 -1.11 -4.67 -25.77
N ILE A 53 -2.00 -5.62 -26.09
CA ILE A 53 -2.77 -6.37 -25.06
C ILE A 53 -1.83 -7.17 -24.16
N VAL A 54 -0.80 -7.78 -24.74
CA VAL A 54 0.20 -8.55 -23.98
C VAL A 54 0.94 -7.64 -23.01
N GLN A 55 1.38 -6.46 -23.47
CA GLN A 55 2.01 -5.45 -22.61
C GLN A 55 1.07 -4.96 -21.50
N LEU A 56 -0.20 -4.70 -21.79
CA LEU A 56 -1.19 -4.30 -20.78
C LEU A 56 -1.39 -5.37 -19.71
N ARG A 57 -1.47 -6.66 -20.10
CA ARG A 57 -1.58 -7.77 -19.15
C ARG A 57 -0.30 -7.94 -18.32
N GLN A 58 0.87 -7.76 -18.92
CA GLN A 58 2.14 -7.77 -18.19
C GLN A 58 2.21 -6.64 -17.17
N ARG A 59 1.79 -5.42 -17.53
CA ARG A 59 1.67 -4.28 -16.60
C ARG A 59 0.71 -4.60 -15.45
N GLN A 60 -0.46 -5.16 -15.75
CA GLN A 60 -1.42 -5.57 -14.72
C GLN A 60 -0.84 -6.65 -13.79
N ALA A 61 -0.12 -7.64 -14.32
CA ALA A 61 0.53 -8.66 -13.52
C ALA A 61 1.65 -8.08 -12.64
N ALA A 62 2.46 -7.17 -13.18
CA ALA A 62 3.51 -6.47 -12.44
C ALA A 62 2.92 -5.61 -11.31
N ALA A 63 1.84 -4.86 -11.58
CA ALA A 63 1.15 -4.06 -10.58
C ALA A 63 0.58 -4.93 -9.43
N ARG A 64 -0.01 -6.09 -9.76
CA ARG A 64 -0.48 -7.06 -8.73
C ARG A 64 0.67 -7.60 -7.87
N GLN A 65 1.81 -7.91 -8.48
CA GLN A 65 2.99 -8.35 -7.74
C GLN A 65 3.52 -7.23 -6.84
N ALA A 66 3.54 -5.98 -7.32
CA ALA A 66 3.90 -4.82 -6.53
C ALA A 66 2.97 -4.64 -5.32
N THR A 67 1.65 -4.75 -5.51
CA THR A 67 0.66 -4.73 -4.41
C THR A 67 0.94 -5.80 -3.37
N ALA A 68 1.19 -7.04 -3.80
CA ALA A 68 1.46 -8.15 -2.88
C ALA A 68 2.74 -7.91 -2.06
N ARG A 69 3.80 -7.40 -2.69
CA ARG A 69 5.06 -7.05 -2.01
C ARG A 69 4.85 -5.89 -1.03
N ALA A 70 4.14 -4.83 -1.45
CA ALA A 70 3.83 -3.70 -0.60
C ALA A 70 3.00 -4.13 0.63
N LYS A 71 2.01 -5.02 0.43
CA LYS A 71 1.21 -5.58 1.53
C LYS A 71 2.05 -6.40 2.51
N GLN A 72 2.96 -7.23 2.03
CA GLN A 72 3.90 -7.98 2.89
C GLN A 72 4.82 -7.04 3.68
N ALA A 73 5.36 -6.01 3.03
CA ALA A 73 6.18 -4.99 3.68
C ALA A 73 5.38 -4.23 4.76
N PHE A 74 4.12 -3.87 4.45
CA PHE A 74 3.22 -3.20 5.38
C PHE A 74 2.94 -4.06 6.61
N LEU A 75 2.57 -5.33 6.44
CA LEU A 75 2.29 -6.23 7.57
C LEU A 75 3.52 -6.44 8.46
N LYS A 76 4.71 -6.56 7.86
CA LYS A 76 5.96 -6.65 8.60
C LYS A 76 6.22 -5.38 9.42
N ALA A 77 6.13 -4.21 8.78
CA ALA A 77 6.32 -2.93 9.46
C ALA A 77 5.26 -2.70 10.56
N ALA A 78 4.01 -3.08 10.31
CA ALA A 78 2.90 -2.97 11.27
C ALA A 78 3.14 -3.82 12.51
N MET A 79 3.63 -5.05 12.35
CA MET A 79 3.93 -5.94 13.46
C MET A 79 5.07 -5.42 14.33
N GLU A 80 6.14 -4.92 13.71
CA GLU A 80 7.27 -4.37 14.45
C GLU A 80 6.94 -3.01 15.09
N PHE A 81 6.17 -2.17 14.40
CA PHE A 81 5.67 -0.90 14.94
C PHE A 81 4.77 -1.11 16.16
N THR A 82 3.79 -2.03 16.07
CA THR A 82 2.89 -2.32 17.21
C THR A 82 3.65 -2.89 18.40
N ARG A 83 4.70 -3.69 18.17
CA ARG A 83 5.60 -4.15 19.23
C ARG A 83 6.39 -3.00 19.86
N GLU A 84 6.98 -2.12 19.05
CA GLU A 84 7.77 -0.97 19.51
C GLU A 84 6.91 0.04 20.30
N ALA A 85 5.68 0.27 19.84
CA ALA A 85 4.74 1.22 20.44
C ALA A 85 3.89 0.59 21.57
N GLU A 86 4.14 -0.67 21.94
CA GLU A 86 3.37 -1.44 22.92
C GLU A 86 1.84 -1.43 22.63
N LEU A 87 1.48 -1.39 21.35
CA LEU A 87 0.09 -1.38 20.90
C LEU A 87 -0.41 -2.80 20.72
N LEU A 88 -1.57 -3.09 21.32
CA LEU A 88 -2.26 -4.35 21.19
C LEU A 88 -3.51 -4.18 20.31
N PRO A 89 -3.59 -4.87 19.15
CA PRO A 89 -4.80 -4.87 18.33
C PRO A 89 -5.99 -5.43 19.13
N PRO A 90 -7.18 -4.81 19.05
CA PRO A 90 -8.38 -5.35 19.68
C PRO A 90 -8.72 -6.75 19.16
N PRO A 91 -9.43 -7.57 19.96
CA PRO A 91 -9.89 -8.87 19.51
C PRO A 91 -10.74 -8.75 18.24
N ARG A 92 -10.53 -9.65 17.27
CA ARG A 92 -11.22 -9.71 15.98
C ARG A 92 -10.92 -8.58 15.00
N VAL A 93 -9.99 -7.67 15.32
CA VAL A 93 -9.48 -6.68 14.37
C VAL A 93 -8.17 -7.19 13.78
N THR A 94 -8.03 -7.13 12.46
CA THR A 94 -6.77 -7.53 11.82
C THR A 94 -5.70 -6.49 12.11
N LEU A 95 -4.44 -6.91 12.19
CA LEU A 95 -3.30 -5.99 12.35
C LEU A 95 -3.29 -4.91 11.26
N GLU A 96 -3.66 -5.28 10.03
CA GLU A 96 -3.76 -4.33 8.91
C GLU A 96 -4.80 -3.25 9.16
N ALA A 97 -6.03 -3.63 9.53
CA ALA A 97 -7.10 -2.67 9.79
C ALA A 97 -6.78 -1.77 11.00
N PHE A 98 -6.31 -2.37 12.10
CA PHE A 98 -5.95 -1.63 13.30
C PHE A 98 -4.89 -0.54 13.03
N VAL A 99 -3.83 -0.88 12.30
CA VAL A 99 -2.75 0.05 12.02
C VAL A 99 -3.14 1.11 10.98
N LEU A 100 -4.00 0.76 10.01
CA LEU A 100 -4.57 1.76 9.09
C LEU A 100 -5.42 2.79 9.84
N ASP A 101 -6.34 2.34 10.70
CA ASP A 101 -7.17 3.21 11.53
C ASP A 101 -6.31 4.08 12.46
N TRP A 102 -5.23 3.51 13.02
CA TRP A 102 -4.29 4.24 13.86
C TRP A 102 -3.56 5.34 13.08
N LEU A 103 -3.08 5.05 11.85
CA LEU A 103 -2.42 6.02 10.99
C LEU A 103 -3.37 7.17 10.61
N ASP A 104 -4.63 6.86 10.32
CA ASP A 104 -5.63 7.86 9.96
C ASP A 104 -6.01 8.76 11.16
N ALA A 105 -5.98 8.21 12.37
CA ALA A 105 -6.15 8.98 13.60
C ALA A 105 -4.91 9.84 13.98
N HIS A 106 -3.75 9.58 13.39
CA HIS A 106 -2.48 10.25 13.73
C HIS A 106 -1.74 10.77 12.47
N PRO A 107 -2.32 11.75 11.73
CA PRO A 107 -1.68 12.31 10.54
C PRO A 107 -0.29 12.91 10.86
N ASP A 108 -0.13 13.53 12.03
CA ASP A 108 1.12 14.15 12.49
C ASP A 108 2.24 13.16 12.84
N ALA A 109 1.91 11.86 12.96
CA ALA A 109 2.89 10.82 13.25
C ALA A 109 3.63 10.40 11.97
N THR A 110 3.05 10.68 10.80
CA THR A 110 3.79 10.55 9.55
C THR A 110 4.85 11.67 9.50
N PRO A 111 6.12 11.37 9.21
CA PRO A 111 7.11 12.41 9.05
C PRO A 111 6.66 13.26 7.87
N THR A 112 6.09 14.43 8.17
CA THR A 112 5.80 15.46 7.20
C THR A 112 7.13 15.78 6.52
N SER A 113 7.34 15.26 5.31
CA SER A 113 8.31 15.83 4.39
C SER A 113 7.85 17.25 4.11
N THR A 114 8.30 18.18 4.94
CA THR A 114 8.34 19.60 4.60
C THR A 114 9.29 19.74 3.40
N PRO A 115 8.88 20.45 2.34
CA PRO A 115 9.67 20.62 1.11
C PRO A 115 11.00 21.37 1.32
#